data_AF-A0A969S0J2-F1
#
_entry.id   AF-A0A969S0J2-F1
#
_cell.length_a   1.000
_cell.length_b   1.000
_cell.length_c   1.000
_cell.angle_alpha   90.00
_cell.angle_beta   90.00
_cell.angle_gamma   90.00
#
_symmetry.space_group_name_H-M   'P 1'
#
loop_
_entity.id
_entity.type
_entity.pdbx_description
1 polymer ?
#
loop_
_entity_poly.entity_id
_entity_poly.type
_entity_poly.pdbx_seq_one_letter_code
_entity_poly.pdbx_strand_id
1 'polypeptide(L)'
;MKAYSVDLRQKVVDAYEQQEGSQRELAKRFKVSPNFVRLLLKRQQTEGTIEPKPHTGGFDSKLANHHDLVKQLVEQDNRLVGK
;
A
#
# COMPACT_ATOMS: atom_id res chain seq x y z
N MET A 1 -7.65 2.44 0.38
CA MET A 1 -8.16 1.08 0.68
C MET A 1 -7.09 0.33 1.46
N LYS A 2 -7.45 -0.38 2.52
CA LYS A 2 -6.49 -1.18 3.30
C LYS A 2 -6.12 -2.43 2.51
N ALA A 3 -4.86 -2.82 2.52
CA ALA A 3 -4.43 -4.08 1.92
C ALA A 3 -5.00 -5.28 2.69
N TYR A 4 -5.27 -6.38 2.00
CA TYR A 4 -5.56 -7.66 2.64
C TYR A 4 -4.38 -8.11 3.50
N SER A 5 -4.70 -8.79 4.61
CA SER A 5 -3.71 -9.32 5.55
C SER A 5 -2.73 -10.28 4.87
N VAL A 6 -1.51 -10.38 5.43
CA VAL A 6 -0.49 -11.31 4.95
C VAL A 6 -0.97 -12.76 5.09
N ASP A 7 -1.66 -13.09 6.19
CA ASP A 7 -2.26 -14.42 6.39
C ASP A 7 -3.22 -14.82 5.26
N LEU A 8 -4.11 -13.93 4.81
CA LEU A 8 -5.02 -14.22 3.69
C LEU A 8 -4.25 -14.49 2.40
N ARG A 9 -3.20 -13.71 2.15
CA ARG A 9 -2.36 -13.85 0.96
C ARG A 9 -1.60 -15.17 0.97
N GLN A 10 -1.05 -15.55 2.12
CA GLN A 10 -0.36 -16.83 2.29
C GLN A 10 -1.32 -17.99 2.01
N LYS A 11 -2.51 -18.00 2.60
CA LYS A 11 -3.52 -19.05 2.37
C LYS A 11 -3.93 -19.20 0.90
N VAL A 12 -4.02 -18.09 0.16
CA VAL A 12 -4.34 -18.12 -1.27
C VAL A 12 -3.19 -18.73 -2.08
N VAL A 13 -1.95 -18.42 -1.70
CA VAL A 13 -0.75 -18.96 -2.34
C VAL A 13 -0.61 -20.45 -2.06
N ASP A 14 -0.72 -20.87 -0.80
CA ASP A 14 -0.63 -22.28 -0.40
C ASP A 14 -1.68 -23.13 -1.15
N ALA A 15 -2.91 -22.63 -1.23
CA ALA A 15 -3.99 -23.28 -1.98
C ALA A 15 -3.70 -23.42 -3.48
N TYR A 16 -3.04 -22.42 -4.07
CA TYR A 16 -2.63 -22.46 -5.47
C TYR A 16 -1.48 -23.45 -5.69
N GLU A 17 -0.48 -23.47 -4.81
CA GLU A 17 0.65 -24.40 -4.85
C GLU A 17 0.21 -25.86 -4.65
N GLN A 18 -0.79 -26.08 -3.82
CA GLN A 18 -1.43 -27.39 -3.59
C GLN A 18 -2.39 -27.80 -4.72
N GLN A 19 -2.55 -26.98 -5.77
CA GLN A 19 -3.42 -27.25 -6.91
C GLN A 19 -4.89 -27.52 -6.50
N GLU A 20 -5.36 -26.87 -5.43
CA GLU A 20 -6.73 -27.05 -4.91
C GLU A 20 -7.82 -26.51 -5.86
N GLY A 21 -7.43 -25.81 -6.94
CA GLY A 21 -8.34 -25.34 -7.98
C GLY A 21 -7.74 -24.24 -8.85
N SER A 22 -8.53 -23.77 -9.81
CA SER A 22 -8.17 -22.63 -10.66
C SER A 22 -8.18 -21.31 -9.89
N GLN A 23 -7.50 -20.28 -10.42
CA GLN A 23 -7.47 -18.94 -9.79
C GLN A 23 -8.88 -18.36 -9.55
N ARG A 24 -9.86 -18.69 -10.40
CA ARG A 24 -11.26 -18.24 -10.24
C ARG A 24 -11.98 -18.97 -9.11
N GLU A 25 -11.70 -20.26 -8.92
CA GLU A 25 -12.26 -21.05 -7.82
C GLU A 25 -11.66 -20.61 -6.48
N LEU A 26 -10.35 -20.39 -6.43
CA LEU A 26 -9.68 -19.83 -5.26
C LEU A 26 -10.24 -18.44 -4.90
N ALA A 27 -10.47 -17.57 -5.89
CA ALA A 27 -11.09 -16.27 -5.65
C ALA A 27 -12.47 -16.40 -4.98
N LYS A 28 -13.30 -17.35 -5.44
CA LYS A 28 -14.61 -17.65 -4.83
C LYS A 28 -14.45 -18.20 -3.40
N ARG A 29 -13.58 -19.18 -3.18
CA ARG A 29 -13.31 -19.81 -1.86
C ARG A 29 -12.91 -18.77 -0.82
N PHE A 30 -11.98 -17.88 -1.18
CA PHE A 30 -11.48 -16.85 -0.27
C PHE A 30 -12.29 -15.55 -0.28
N LYS A 31 -13.40 -15.49 -1.05
CA LYS A 31 -14.27 -14.31 -1.19
C LYS A 31 -13.51 -13.04 -1.59
N VAL A 32 -12.55 -13.19 -2.49
CA VAL A 32 -11.72 -12.10 -3.03
C VAL A 32 -11.94 -11.95 -4.54
N SER A 33 -11.46 -10.86 -5.13
CA SER A 33 -11.58 -10.68 -6.57
C SER A 33 -10.60 -11.61 -7.33
N PRO A 34 -10.97 -12.13 -8.52
CA PRO A 34 -10.05 -12.90 -9.36
C PRO A 34 -8.80 -12.10 -9.75
N ASN A 35 -8.95 -10.78 -9.90
CA ASN A 35 -7.85 -9.89 -10.18
C ASN A 35 -6.83 -9.84 -9.03
N PHE A 36 -7.28 -9.89 -7.78
CA PHE A 36 -6.39 -9.94 -6.61
C PHE A 36 -5.54 -11.22 -6.62
N VAL A 37 -6.16 -12.38 -6.87
CA VAL A 37 -5.44 -13.67 -6.95
C VAL A 37 -4.38 -13.63 -8.05
N ARG A 38 -4.76 -13.20 -9.25
CA ARG A 38 -3.84 -13.06 -10.39
C ARG A 38 -2.65 -12.15 -10.09
N LEU A 39 -2.89 -10.98 -9.49
CA LEU A 39 -1.84 -10.03 -9.13
C LEU A 39 -0.94 -10.56 -8.01
N LEU A 40 -1.50 -11.26 -7.03
CA LEU A 40 -0.76 -11.87 -5.94
C LEU A 40 0.21 -12.94 -6.46
N LEU A 41 -0.28 -13.88 -7.28
CA LEU A 41 0.54 -14.94 -7.85
C LEU A 41 1.61 -14.38 -8.79
N LYS A 42 1.27 -13.38 -9.60
CA LYS A 42 2.26 -12.68 -10.42
C LYS A 42 3.38 -12.08 -9.56
N ARG A 43 3.01 -11.41 -8.46
CA ARG A 43 3.98 -10.79 -7.56
C ARG A 43 4.89 -11.82 -6.89
N GLN A 44 4.32 -12.93 -6.43
CA GLN A 44 5.09 -14.03 -5.86
C GLN A 44 6.12 -14.56 -6.88
N GLN A 45 5.72 -14.74 -8.15
CA GLN A 45 6.61 -15.23 -9.21
C GLN A 45 7.70 -14.21 -9.60
N THR A 46 7.38 -12.91 -9.63
CA THR A 46 8.32 -11.88 -10.11
C THR A 46 9.22 -11.32 -9.02
N GLU A 47 8.70 -11.16 -7.80
CA GLU A 47 9.37 -10.49 -6.68
C GLU A 47 9.68 -11.46 -5.51
N GLY A 48 9.19 -12.70 -5.53
CA GLY A 48 9.38 -13.65 -4.44
C GLY A 48 8.65 -13.28 -3.14
N THR A 49 7.79 -12.25 -3.17
CA THR A 49 7.11 -11.73 -1.98
C THR A 49 5.59 -11.71 -2.15
N ILE A 50 4.91 -11.97 -1.03
CA ILE A 50 3.46 -11.83 -0.90
C ILE A 50 3.08 -10.57 -0.11
N GLU A 51 4.02 -9.86 0.48
CA GLU A 51 3.73 -8.70 1.33
C GLU A 51 2.95 -7.62 0.57
N PRO A 52 2.17 -6.74 1.23
CA PRO A 52 1.59 -5.58 0.57
C PRO A 52 2.68 -4.61 0.10
N LYS A 53 2.39 -3.80 -0.93
CA LYS A 53 3.30 -2.69 -1.26
C LYS A 53 3.25 -1.68 -0.11
N PRO A 54 4.38 -1.07 0.28
CA PRO A 54 4.35 0.02 1.23
C PRO A 54 3.39 1.09 0.68
N HIS A 55 2.59 1.67 1.57
CA HIS A 55 1.83 2.85 1.21
C HIS A 55 2.83 3.93 0.85
N THR A 56 2.97 4.22 -0.45
CA THR A 56 3.71 5.39 -0.87
C THR A 56 2.94 6.58 -0.29
N GLY A 57 3.55 7.24 0.70
CA GLY A 57 3.04 8.49 1.25
C GLY A 57 2.69 9.42 0.09
N GLY A 58 1.68 10.28 0.29
CA GLY A 58 1.23 11.20 -0.75
C GLY A 58 2.38 12.03 -1.34
N PHE A 59 2.08 12.79 -2.40
CA PHE A 59 3.06 13.67 -3.03
C PHE A 59 3.83 14.49 -2.00
N ASP A 60 5.15 14.60 -2.20
CA ASP A 60 5.98 15.51 -1.41
C ASP A 60 5.33 16.89 -1.38
N SER A 61 5.30 17.50 -0.20
CA SER A 61 4.74 18.85 -0.04
C SER A 61 5.42 19.79 -1.03
N LYS A 62 4.64 20.63 -1.73
CA LYS A 62 5.19 21.66 -2.63
C LYS A 62 6.19 22.59 -1.94
N LEU A 63 6.12 22.67 -0.60
CA LEU A 63 6.98 23.50 0.24
C LEU A 63 8.06 22.70 0.96
N ALA A 64 8.29 21.43 0.61
CA ALA A 64 9.30 20.59 1.26
C ALA A 64 10.70 21.24 1.24
N ASN A 65 11.05 21.92 0.14
CA ASN A 65 12.33 22.64 -0.01
C ASN A 65 12.33 24.06 0.59
N HIS A 66 11.19 24.55 1.06
CA HIS A 66 11.01 25.92 1.54
C HIS A 66 10.68 25.96 3.03
N HIS A 67 10.96 24.89 3.76
CA HIS A 67 10.59 24.74 5.17
C HIS A 67 11.16 25.87 6.05
N ASP A 68 12.39 26.30 5.76
CA ASP A 68 13.04 27.40 6.50
C ASP A 68 12.40 28.76 6.20
N LEU A 69 12.02 28.99 4.95
CA LEU A 69 11.30 30.21 4.55
C LEU A 69 9.93 30.28 5.23
N VAL A 70 9.21 29.15 5.29
CA VAL A 70 7.90 29.07 5.97
C VAL A 70 8.04 29.37 7.46
N LYS A 71 9.07 28.84 8.13
CA LYS A 71 9.34 29.15 9.55
C LYS A 71 9.60 30.63 9.78
N GLN A 72 10.43 31.25 8.94
CA GLN A 72 10.74 32.68 9.03
C GLN A 72 9.50 33.56 8.85
N LEU A 73 8.63 33.23 7.89
CA LEU A 73 7.39 33.96 7.67
C LEU A 73 6.42 33.85 8.86
N VAL A 74 6.30 32.67 9.47
CA VAL A 74 5.47 32.46 10.67
C VAL A 74 6.01 33.24 11.87
N GLU A 75 7.34 33.29 12.05
CA GLU A 75 7.96 34.08 13.12
C GLU A 75 7.81 35.59 12.92
N GLN A 76 7.85 36.07 11.68
CA GLN A 76 7.60 37.47 11.36
C GLN A 76 6.14 37.86 11.60
N ASP A 77 5.18 37.00 11.25
CA ASP A 77 3.76 37.29 11.39
C ASP A 77 3.29 37.22 12.87
N ASN A 78 3.78 36.23 13.63
CA ASN A 78 3.50 36.15 15.07
C ASN A 78 4.08 37.33 15.87
N ARG A 79 5.12 38.01 15.37
CA ARG A 79 5.65 39.25 15.95
C ARG A 79 4.72 40.45 15.76
N LEU A 80 3.80 40.41 14.79
CA LEU A 80 2.90 41.51 14.46
C LEU A 80 1.57 41.47 15.24
N VAL A 81 1.18 40.29 15.77
CA VAL A 81 -0.07 40.11 16.54
C VAL A 81 0.12 40.38 18.05
N GLY A 82 1.35 40.64 18.48
CA GLY A 82 1.70 40.90 19.89
C GLY A 82 1.78 42.39 20.29
N LYS A 83 0.90 43.25 19.76
CA LYS A 83 0.74 44.64 20.23
C LYS A 83 -0.71 44.98 20.50
#